data_AF-A0AA90Q4B0-F1
#
_entry.id   AF-A0AA90Q4B0-F1
#
_cell.length_a   1.000
_cell.length_b   1.000
_cell.length_c   1.000
_cell.angle_alpha   90.00
_cell.angle_beta   90.00
_cell.angle_gamma   90.00
#
_symmetry.space_group_name_H-M   'P 1'
#
loop_
_entity.id
_entity.type
_entity.pdbx_description
1 polymer ?
#
loop_
_entity_poly.entity_id
_entity_poly.type
_entity_poly.pdbx_seq_one_letter_code
_entity_poly.pdbx_strand_id
1 'polypeptide(L)'
;MYRTVIPHCTVAGPVDPVPYSHFISGAIPRKCDACKDMFEGGCVRAMDQVEGYLTLDHGPCPVKGPTHPVLVETEYYTSKVFVPAKCLRCLHLDLDRIRGFVCRRDSKTWGAFPRTLDWGAWRPDHPNLALQSGRSLTVEMLEAIVARDEVRWIKTFRASHADATIREARDAFAELVAKSADTAG
;
A
#
# COMPACT_ATOMS: atom_id res chain seq x y z
N MET A 1 -1.86 4.95 2.37
CA MET A 1 -2.33 4.59 1.01
C MET A 1 -2.69 3.11 1.04
N TYR A 2 -3.78 2.66 0.39
CA TYR A 2 -4.12 1.22 0.38
C TYR A 2 -3.00 0.35 -0.23
N ARG A 3 -2.10 0.94 -1.02
CA ARG A 3 -0.98 0.27 -1.70
C ARG A 3 -0.10 -0.56 -0.78
N THR A 4 0.12 -0.10 0.45
CA THR A 4 1.00 -0.79 1.43
C THR A 4 0.25 -1.78 2.32
N VAL A 5 -1.07 -1.92 2.16
CA VAL A 5 -1.89 -2.84 2.97
C VAL A 5 -2.46 -3.97 2.11
N ILE A 6 -2.53 -3.77 0.79
CA ILE A 6 -3.08 -4.71 -0.17
C ILE A 6 -1.92 -5.28 -1.00
N PRO A 7 -1.79 -6.61 -1.15
CA PRO A 7 -2.73 -7.64 -0.69
C PRO A 7 -2.71 -7.85 0.82
N HIS A 8 -3.86 -8.23 1.39
CA HIS A 8 -3.97 -8.56 2.82
C HIS A 8 -3.06 -9.73 3.19
N CYS A 9 -2.56 -9.72 4.42
CA CYS A 9 -1.76 -10.81 4.98
C CYS A 9 -2.59 -12.09 5.05
N THR A 10 -2.03 -13.20 4.57
CA THR A 10 -2.65 -14.53 4.63
C THR A 10 -2.09 -15.41 5.74
N VAL A 11 -1.04 -14.93 6.43
CA VAL A 11 -0.42 -15.65 7.55
C VAL A 11 -1.38 -15.64 8.74
N ALA A 12 -1.84 -16.83 9.11
CA ALA A 12 -2.63 -17.06 10.30
C ALA A 12 -1.75 -16.99 11.56
N GLY A 13 -2.30 -16.51 12.66
CA GLY A 13 -1.64 -16.50 13.95
C GLY A 13 -2.02 -15.32 14.82
N PRO A 14 -1.54 -15.29 16.06
CA PRO A 14 -1.84 -14.22 17.01
C PRO A 14 -1.29 -12.87 16.55
N VAL A 15 -2.04 -11.81 16.82
CA VAL A 15 -1.65 -10.42 16.55
C VAL A 15 -1.34 -9.64 17.82
N ASP A 16 -1.13 -10.32 18.95
CA ASP A 16 -0.71 -9.67 20.17
C ASP A 16 0.71 -9.10 20.01
N PRO A 17 1.01 -7.96 20.64
CA PRO A 17 2.29 -7.28 20.46
C PRO A 17 3.43 -8.08 21.08
N VAL A 18 4.51 -8.23 20.31
CA VAL A 18 5.80 -8.71 20.82
C VAL A 18 6.87 -7.62 20.63
N PRO A 19 7.78 -7.42 21.60
CA PRO A 19 8.86 -6.45 21.46
C PRO A 19 9.69 -6.70 20.21
N TYR A 20 9.99 -5.65 19.47
CA TYR A 20 10.83 -5.71 18.29
C TYR A 20 11.73 -4.48 18.21
N SER A 21 12.98 -4.68 17.84
CA SER A 21 13.95 -3.60 17.71
C SER A 21 14.82 -3.82 16.48
N HIS A 22 14.84 -2.82 15.59
CA HIS A 22 15.74 -2.75 14.44
C HIS A 22 16.04 -1.28 14.16
N PHE A 23 17.12 -0.75 14.73
CA PHE A 23 17.47 0.69 14.82
C PHE A 23 16.47 1.59 15.56
N ILE A 24 15.21 1.21 15.64
CA ILE A 24 14.12 1.82 16.42
C ILE A 24 13.39 0.74 17.22
N SER A 25 12.85 1.11 18.37
CA SER A 25 12.16 0.17 19.27
C SER A 25 10.65 0.32 19.20
N GLY A 26 9.95 -0.81 19.24
CA GLY A 26 8.49 -0.87 19.27
C GLY A 26 8.01 -2.30 19.48
N ALA A 27 6.86 -2.60 18.90
CA ALA A 27 6.32 -3.95 18.88
C ALA A 27 5.76 -4.30 17.50
N ILE A 28 5.73 -5.60 17.20
CA ILE A 28 5.13 -6.16 15.99
C ILE A 28 4.05 -7.19 16.37
N PRO A 29 3.14 -7.55 15.46
CA PRO A 29 2.23 -8.68 15.71
C PRO A 29 3.02 -9.98 15.91
N ARG A 30 2.68 -10.79 16.92
CA ARG A 30 3.37 -12.05 17.24
C ARG A 30 3.56 -12.97 16.04
N LYS A 31 2.56 -13.10 15.17
CA LYS A 31 2.65 -13.91 13.95
C LYS A 31 3.76 -13.46 12.98
N CYS A 32 4.22 -12.22 13.08
CA CYS A 32 5.28 -11.68 12.25
C CYS A 32 6.69 -12.01 12.78
N ASP A 33 6.83 -12.31 14.08
CA ASP A 33 8.14 -12.55 14.73
C ASP A 33 8.95 -13.68 14.09
N ALA A 34 8.26 -14.78 13.74
CA ALA A 34 8.85 -15.93 13.06
C ALA A 34 8.47 -16.01 11.57
N CYS A 35 7.86 -14.95 11.02
CA CYS A 35 7.43 -14.96 9.62
C CYS A 35 8.62 -14.73 8.68
N LYS A 36 8.78 -15.60 7.68
CA LYS A 36 9.86 -15.47 6.67
C LYS A 36 9.80 -14.16 5.86
N ASP A 37 8.62 -13.56 5.75
CA ASP A 37 8.40 -12.34 4.99
C ASP A 37 8.55 -11.08 5.87
N MET A 38 8.88 -11.22 7.16
CA MET A 38 9.12 -10.10 8.06
C MET A 38 10.52 -9.52 7.82
N PHE A 39 10.59 -8.21 7.58
CA PHE A 39 11.86 -7.51 7.38
C PHE A 39 11.76 -6.07 7.89
N GLU A 40 12.67 -5.66 8.77
CA GLU A 40 12.83 -4.27 9.25
C GLU A 40 11.53 -3.58 9.74
N GLY A 41 10.57 -4.33 10.29
CA GLY A 41 9.28 -3.75 10.73
C GLY A 41 8.20 -3.67 9.65
N GLY A 42 8.46 -4.23 8.46
CA GLY A 42 7.51 -4.37 7.36
C GLY A 42 7.45 -5.80 6.83
N CYS A 43 6.71 -5.99 5.74
CA CYS A 43 6.48 -7.29 5.11
C CYS A 43 6.87 -7.25 3.63
N VAL A 44 7.73 -8.18 3.21
CA VAL A 44 8.28 -8.24 1.84
C VAL A 44 7.50 -9.18 0.90
N ARG A 45 6.43 -9.80 1.38
CA ARG A 45 5.67 -10.83 0.65
C ARG A 45 5.19 -10.41 -0.76
N ALA A 46 4.95 -9.12 -0.97
CA ALA A 46 4.49 -8.58 -2.25
C ALA A 46 5.41 -7.46 -2.75
N MET A 47 6.69 -7.47 -2.37
CA MET A 47 7.63 -6.40 -2.67
C MET A 47 7.74 -6.15 -4.18
N ASP A 48 7.78 -7.20 -5.00
CA ASP A 48 7.82 -7.07 -6.46
C ASP A 48 6.54 -6.45 -7.04
N GLN A 49 5.39 -6.63 -6.39
CA GLN A 49 4.12 -6.10 -6.85
C GLN A 49 3.99 -4.60 -6.54
N VAL A 50 4.33 -4.20 -5.32
CA VAL A 50 4.08 -2.84 -4.81
C VAL A 50 5.34 -1.97 -4.75
N GLU A 51 6.50 -2.53 -5.11
CA GLU A 51 7.83 -1.89 -5.11
C GLU A 51 8.14 -1.22 -3.77
N GLY A 52 7.86 -1.96 -2.69
CA GLY A 52 8.02 -1.51 -1.32
C GLY A 52 7.52 -2.51 -0.30
N TYR A 53 7.60 -2.15 0.97
CA TYR A 53 7.14 -3.02 2.05
C TYR A 53 5.64 -2.86 2.30
N LEU A 54 4.97 -4.00 2.44
CA LEU A 54 3.64 -4.03 3.03
C LEU A 54 3.75 -3.73 4.54
N THR A 55 2.71 -3.16 5.10
CA THR A 55 2.60 -2.94 6.53
C THR A 55 2.16 -4.22 7.23
N LEU A 56 2.54 -4.34 8.50
CA LEU A 56 2.21 -5.53 9.28
C LEU A 56 0.72 -5.58 9.59
N ASP A 57 0.18 -6.80 9.60
CA ASP A 57 -1.21 -7.04 9.96
C ASP A 57 -1.39 -7.09 11.47
N HIS A 58 -1.80 -5.95 12.02
CA HIS A 58 -2.11 -5.76 13.43
C HIS A 58 -3.52 -6.25 13.81
N GLY A 59 -4.25 -6.86 12.86
CA GLY A 59 -5.62 -7.27 13.03
C GLY A 59 -6.64 -6.13 12.82
N PRO A 60 -7.94 -6.46 12.89
CA PRO A 60 -9.02 -5.56 12.53
C PRO A 60 -9.12 -4.36 13.47
N CYS A 61 -9.50 -3.21 12.92
CA CYS A 61 -9.80 -2.05 13.73
C CYS A 61 -11.21 -2.19 14.33
N PRO A 62 -11.40 -2.03 15.65
CA PRO A 62 -12.71 -2.16 16.28
C PRO A 62 -13.65 -0.96 15.99
N VAL A 63 -13.15 0.11 15.36
CA VAL A 63 -14.00 1.20 14.85
C VAL A 63 -14.85 0.63 13.71
N LYS A 64 -16.16 0.59 13.94
CA LYS A 64 -17.15 0.17 12.96
C LYS A 64 -17.40 1.29 11.94
N GLY A 65 -17.69 0.91 10.71
CA GLY A 65 -18.07 1.84 9.66
C GLY A 65 -17.62 1.37 8.27
N PRO A 66 -17.98 2.13 7.23
CA PRO A 66 -17.63 1.81 5.85
C PRO A 66 -16.12 1.90 5.59
N THR A 67 -15.58 1.01 4.76
CA THR A 67 -14.15 1.00 4.42
C THR A 67 -13.85 1.39 2.97
N HIS A 68 -14.86 1.81 2.21
CA HIS A 68 -14.65 2.35 0.87
C HIS A 68 -13.72 3.57 0.92
N PRO A 69 -12.90 3.79 -0.13
CA PRO A 69 -11.94 4.87 -0.19
C PRO A 69 -12.64 6.22 -0.27
N VAL A 70 -12.17 7.18 0.52
CA VAL A 70 -12.53 8.59 0.44
C VAL A 70 -11.26 9.37 0.15
N LEU A 71 -11.31 10.21 -0.88
CA LEU A 71 -10.20 11.10 -1.23
C LEU A 71 -10.11 12.20 -0.16
N VAL A 72 -8.92 12.37 0.41
CA VAL A 72 -8.61 13.47 1.31
C VAL A 72 -7.68 14.42 0.59
N GLU A 73 -8.12 15.66 0.42
CA GLU A 73 -7.29 16.77 -0.02
C GLU A 73 -6.80 17.49 1.23
N THR A 74 -5.48 17.62 1.37
CA THR A 74 -4.88 18.37 2.48
C THR A 74 -3.96 19.43 1.91
N GLU A 75 -3.94 20.61 2.51
CA GLU A 75 -3.08 21.73 2.09
C GLU A 75 -1.58 21.38 2.19
N TYR A 76 -1.24 20.38 3.01
CA TYR A 76 0.13 19.94 3.30
C TYR A 76 0.66 18.88 2.33
N TYR A 77 -0.22 18.19 1.60
CA TYR A 77 0.16 17.18 0.61
C TYR A 77 -0.51 17.49 -0.73
N THR A 78 0.31 17.78 -1.74
CA THR A 78 -0.11 17.88 -3.16
C THR A 78 -0.59 16.55 -3.74
N SER A 79 -0.36 15.44 -3.02
CA SER A 79 -0.75 14.09 -3.43
C SER A 79 -2.17 13.77 -2.98
N LYS A 80 -3.01 13.34 -3.93
CA LYS A 80 -4.36 12.79 -3.67
C LYS A 80 -4.23 11.47 -2.89
N VAL A 81 -4.58 11.47 -1.59
CA VAL A 81 -4.50 10.27 -0.74
C VAL A 81 -5.90 9.76 -0.38
N PHE A 82 -6.11 8.46 -0.53
CA PHE A 82 -7.33 7.79 -0.08
C PHE A 82 -7.18 7.26 1.36
N VAL A 83 -8.24 7.43 2.15
CA VAL A 83 -8.42 6.81 3.47
C VAL A 83 -9.75 6.03 3.50
N PRO A 84 -9.91 4.99 4.35
CA PRO A 84 -11.21 4.35 4.54
C PRO A 84 -12.23 5.35 5.12
N ALA A 85 -13.46 5.34 4.62
CA ALA A 85 -14.51 6.28 5.05
C ALA A 85 -14.72 6.33 6.57
N LYS A 86 -14.64 5.18 7.27
CA LYS A 86 -14.73 5.09 8.74
C LYS A 86 -13.63 5.85 9.47
N CYS A 87 -12.48 6.08 8.82
CA CYS A 87 -11.35 6.77 9.40
C CYS A 87 -11.45 8.30 9.28
N LEU A 88 -12.23 8.82 8.34
CA LEU A 88 -12.27 10.26 8.00
C LEU A 88 -12.57 11.17 9.22
N ARG A 89 -13.44 10.71 10.13
CA ARG A 89 -13.80 11.42 11.36
C ARG A 89 -13.30 10.71 12.63
N CYS A 90 -12.41 9.73 12.47
CA CYS A 90 -11.88 8.99 13.60
C CYS A 90 -10.82 9.82 14.31
N LEU A 91 -10.97 10.01 15.63
CA LEU A 91 -9.99 10.74 16.48
C LEU A 91 -8.58 10.11 16.52
N HIS A 92 -8.47 8.87 16.04
CA HIS A 92 -7.23 8.12 15.92
C HIS A 92 -6.58 8.20 14.54
N LEU A 93 -7.19 8.87 13.56
CA LEU A 93 -6.53 9.16 12.29
C LEU A 93 -5.43 10.19 12.57
N ASP A 94 -4.21 9.90 12.12
CA ASP A 94 -3.05 10.77 12.28
C ASP A 94 -2.22 10.80 11.01
N LEU A 95 -1.41 11.85 10.86
CA LEU A 95 -0.54 12.06 9.70
C LEU A 95 0.93 11.93 10.11
N ASP A 96 1.51 10.77 9.83
CA ASP A 96 2.92 10.49 10.04
C ASP A 96 3.74 11.08 8.87
N ARG A 97 4.84 11.77 9.18
CA ARG A 97 5.67 12.46 8.18
C ARG A 97 6.30 11.52 7.15
N ILE A 98 6.53 10.26 7.51
CA ILE A 98 7.21 9.27 6.67
C ILE A 98 6.18 8.34 6.02
N ARG A 99 5.18 7.89 6.80
CA ARG A 99 4.21 6.85 6.39
C ARG A 99 2.90 7.41 5.83
N GLY A 100 2.68 8.71 5.94
CA GLY A 100 1.41 9.35 5.64
C GLY A 100 0.34 9.00 6.68
N PHE A 101 -0.90 8.80 6.25
CA PHE A 101 -1.99 8.52 7.19
C PHE A 101 -1.84 7.16 7.91
N VAL A 102 -1.87 7.19 9.24
CA VAL A 102 -1.77 6.03 10.14
C VAL A 102 -2.87 6.05 11.20
N CYS A 103 -3.05 4.93 11.91
CA CYS A 103 -3.97 4.83 13.04
C CYS A 103 -3.18 4.89 14.36
N ARG A 104 -3.34 5.97 15.14
CA ARG A 104 -2.62 6.16 16.41
C ARG A 104 -3.31 5.54 17.64
N ARG A 105 -4.39 4.77 17.46
CA ARG A 105 -5.21 4.23 18.57
C ARG A 105 -4.37 3.54 19.64
N ASP A 106 -3.39 2.76 19.21
CA ASP A 106 -2.54 1.93 20.06
C ASP A 106 -1.06 2.32 19.92
N SER A 107 -0.75 3.59 19.63
CA SER A 107 0.63 4.04 19.37
C SER A 107 1.59 3.74 20.53
N LYS A 108 1.09 3.77 21.77
CA LYS A 108 1.88 3.39 22.96
C LYS A 108 2.22 1.90 23.00
N THR A 109 1.40 1.05 22.41
CA THR A 109 1.60 -0.40 22.35
C THR A 109 2.59 -0.77 21.25
N TRP A 110 2.43 -0.18 20.07
CA TRP A 110 3.22 -0.54 18.88
C TRP A 110 4.52 0.27 18.74
N GLY A 111 4.62 1.41 19.42
CA GLY A 111 5.78 2.28 19.37
C GLY A 111 6.08 2.75 17.94
N ALA A 112 7.29 2.47 17.47
CA ALA A 112 7.77 2.91 16.17
C ALA A 112 7.15 2.20 14.96
N PHE A 113 6.35 1.15 15.15
CA PHE A 113 5.70 0.37 14.09
C PHE A 113 4.17 0.52 14.16
N PRO A 114 3.61 1.72 13.88
CA PRO A 114 2.20 1.99 14.11
C PRO A 114 1.27 1.15 13.21
N ARG A 115 0.03 0.96 13.68
CA ARG A 115 -1.04 0.39 12.86
C ARG A 115 -1.30 1.25 11.62
N THR A 116 -1.52 0.60 10.48
CA THR A 116 -2.10 1.26 9.31
C THR A 116 -3.61 1.41 9.40
N LEU A 117 -4.19 2.10 8.42
CA LEU A 117 -5.63 2.18 8.27
C LEU A 117 -6.19 0.81 7.87
N ASP A 118 -7.28 0.42 8.51
CA ASP A 118 -7.97 -0.84 8.27
C ASP A 118 -9.00 -0.67 7.14
N TRP A 119 -8.73 -1.32 6.01
CA TRP A 119 -9.55 -1.32 4.80
C TRP A 119 -10.62 -2.43 4.81
N GLY A 120 -10.69 -3.25 5.86
CA GLY A 120 -11.65 -4.36 5.95
C GLY A 120 -11.51 -5.32 4.77
N ALA A 121 -12.64 -5.66 4.15
CA ALA A 121 -12.69 -6.51 2.96
C ALA A 121 -12.69 -5.73 1.63
N TRP A 122 -12.54 -4.39 1.68
CA TRP A 122 -12.52 -3.58 0.47
C TRP A 122 -11.29 -3.92 -0.38
N ARG A 123 -11.47 -3.94 -1.71
CA ARG A 123 -10.42 -4.14 -2.69
C ARG A 123 -10.52 -3.06 -3.78
N PRO A 124 -9.39 -2.60 -4.34
CA PRO A 124 -9.41 -1.66 -5.45
C PRO A 124 -10.00 -2.33 -6.71
N ASP A 125 -10.69 -1.54 -7.52
CA ASP A 125 -11.25 -1.99 -8.81
C ASP A 125 -10.15 -2.29 -9.85
N HIS A 126 -8.96 -1.73 -9.64
CA HIS A 126 -7.78 -1.92 -10.48
C HIS A 126 -6.66 -2.62 -9.71
N PRO A 127 -5.76 -3.34 -10.40
CA PRO A 127 -4.60 -3.97 -9.80
C PRO A 127 -3.77 -2.97 -8.97
N ASN A 128 -3.37 -3.38 -7.76
CA ASN A 128 -2.48 -2.59 -6.91
C ASN A 128 -1.03 -2.81 -7.34
N LEU A 129 -0.56 -2.08 -8.34
CA LEU A 129 0.79 -2.25 -8.90
C LEU A 129 1.64 -0.99 -8.71
N ALA A 130 2.96 -1.17 -8.72
CA ALA A 130 3.95 -0.10 -8.79
C ALA A 130 5.07 -0.44 -9.79
N LEU A 131 5.73 0.60 -10.28
CA LEU A 131 6.89 0.49 -11.17
C LEU A 131 8.19 0.55 -10.38
N GLN A 132 9.19 -0.24 -10.78
CA GLN A 132 10.55 -0.21 -10.21
C GLN A 132 11.19 1.18 -10.31
N SER A 133 10.86 1.92 -11.36
CA SER A 133 11.32 3.30 -11.54
C SER A 133 10.77 4.29 -10.51
N GLY A 134 9.78 3.90 -9.70
CA GLY A 134 9.06 4.77 -8.78
C GLY A 134 8.10 5.75 -9.47
N ARG A 135 7.95 5.68 -10.80
CA ARG A 135 7.00 6.51 -11.54
C ARG A 135 5.57 6.24 -11.11
N SER A 136 4.79 7.30 -11.00
CA SER A 136 3.40 7.23 -10.56
C SER A 136 2.51 6.59 -11.62
N LEU A 137 1.48 5.85 -11.20
CA LEU A 137 0.51 5.23 -12.11
C LEU A 137 -0.85 5.88 -11.94
N THR A 138 -1.47 6.25 -13.06
CA THR A 138 -2.85 6.72 -13.10
C THR A 138 -3.82 5.54 -13.27
N VAL A 139 -5.11 5.77 -13.01
CA VAL A 139 -6.15 4.77 -13.26
C VAL A 139 -6.18 4.36 -14.73
N GLU A 140 -6.08 5.33 -15.63
CA GLU A 140 -6.09 5.08 -17.08
C GLU A 140 -4.93 4.19 -17.54
N MET A 141 -3.76 4.35 -16.93
CA MET A 141 -2.61 3.46 -17.15
C MET A 141 -2.92 2.03 -16.70
N LEU A 142 -3.51 1.86 -15.52
CA LEU A 142 -3.88 0.53 -15.00
C LEU A 142 -4.96 -0.14 -15.86
N GLU A 143 -5.92 0.63 -16.38
CA GLU A 143 -6.91 0.13 -17.35
C GLU A 143 -6.25 -0.39 -18.62
N ALA A 144 -5.24 0.32 -19.15
CA ALA A 144 -4.49 -0.12 -20.32
C ALA A 144 -3.70 -1.43 -20.05
N ILE A 145 -3.17 -1.61 -18.83
CA ILE A 145 -2.52 -2.87 -18.41
C ILE A 145 -3.53 -4.02 -18.38
N VAL A 146 -4.70 -3.81 -17.78
CA VAL A 146 -5.77 -4.84 -17.71
C VAL A 146 -6.25 -5.21 -19.12
N ALA A 147 -6.41 -4.22 -19.99
CA ALA A 147 -6.82 -4.43 -21.38
C ALA A 147 -5.70 -4.96 -22.30
N ARG A 148 -4.46 -5.07 -21.80
CA ARG A 148 -3.26 -5.38 -22.60
C ARG A 148 -3.07 -4.45 -23.82
N ASP A 149 -3.44 -3.18 -23.68
CA ASP A 149 -3.35 -2.17 -24.74
C ASP A 149 -2.06 -1.33 -24.61
N GLU A 150 -0.99 -1.81 -25.25
CA GLU A 150 0.33 -1.15 -25.24
C GLU A 150 0.30 0.26 -25.86
N VAL A 151 -0.53 0.49 -26.89
CA VAL A 151 -0.59 1.78 -27.58
C VAL A 151 -1.24 2.83 -26.70
N ARG A 152 -2.36 2.50 -26.05
CA ARG A 152 -3.00 3.38 -25.06
C ARG A 152 -2.05 3.64 -23.89
N TRP A 153 -1.36 2.60 -23.40
CA TRP A 153 -0.36 2.75 -22.35
C TRP A 153 0.75 3.74 -22.71
N ILE A 154 1.43 3.59 -23.86
CA ILE A 154 2.54 4.47 -24.24
C ILE A 154 2.10 5.93 -24.30
N LYS A 155 0.88 6.18 -24.82
CA LYS A 155 0.30 7.52 -24.90
C LYS A 155 0.06 8.12 -23.51
N THR A 156 -0.62 7.39 -22.63
CA THR A 156 -0.97 7.89 -21.28
C THR A 156 0.26 8.03 -20.40
N PHE A 157 1.20 7.08 -20.49
CA PHE A 157 2.46 7.08 -19.75
C PHE A 157 3.29 8.32 -20.04
N ARG A 158 3.52 8.63 -21.33
CA ARG A 158 4.30 9.80 -21.73
C ARG A 158 3.56 11.12 -21.50
N ALA A 159 2.23 11.12 -21.49
CA ALA A 159 1.45 12.29 -21.11
C ALA A 159 1.61 12.64 -19.62
N SER A 160 1.76 11.63 -18.76
CA SER A 160 1.98 11.84 -17.31
C SER A 160 3.46 11.98 -16.93
N HIS A 161 4.35 11.56 -17.81
CA HIS A 161 5.81 11.59 -17.63
C HIS A 161 6.46 12.17 -18.89
N ALA A 162 6.49 13.50 -18.99
CA ALA A 162 6.92 14.21 -20.20
C ALA A 162 8.38 13.91 -20.61
N ASP A 163 9.21 13.51 -19.65
CA ASP A 163 10.61 13.12 -19.83
C ASP A 163 10.78 11.67 -20.32
N ALA A 164 9.72 10.85 -20.30
CA ALA A 164 9.81 9.44 -20.61
C ALA A 164 9.98 9.16 -22.12
N THR A 165 10.89 8.23 -22.41
CA THR A 165 11.07 7.73 -23.79
C THR A 165 10.02 6.69 -24.16
N ILE A 166 9.86 6.41 -25.46
CA ILE A 166 9.00 5.30 -25.91
C ILE A 166 9.52 3.97 -25.38
N ARG A 167 10.85 3.75 -25.39
CA ARG A 167 11.47 2.52 -24.89
C ARG A 167 11.15 2.31 -23.41
N GLU A 168 11.33 3.34 -22.59
CA GLU A 168 11.00 3.30 -21.18
C GLU A 168 9.52 2.99 -20.94
N ALA A 169 8.61 3.60 -21.73
CA ALA A 169 7.20 3.27 -21.64
C ALA A 169 6.93 1.78 -21.97
N ARG A 170 7.60 1.20 -22.98
CA ARG A 170 7.45 -0.22 -23.33
C ARG A 170 7.99 -1.15 -22.25
N ASP A 171 9.15 -0.82 -21.70
CA ASP A 171 9.78 -1.59 -20.63
C ASP A 171 8.86 -1.60 -19.38
N ALA A 172 8.31 -0.43 -19.02
CA ALA A 172 7.34 -0.29 -17.93
C ALA A 172 6.02 -1.05 -18.20
N PHE A 173 5.55 -1.09 -19.45
CA PHE A 173 4.38 -1.89 -19.82
C PHE A 173 4.63 -3.38 -19.59
N ALA A 174 5.76 -3.89 -20.09
CA ALA A 174 6.14 -5.29 -19.96
C ALA A 174 6.30 -5.72 -18.49
N GLU A 175 6.93 -4.86 -17.68
CA GLU A 175 7.06 -5.04 -16.24
C GLU A 175 5.70 -5.22 -15.55
N LEU A 176 4.77 -4.28 -15.76
CA LEU A 176 3.45 -4.33 -15.13
C LEU A 176 2.59 -5.48 -15.67
N VAL A 177 2.76 -5.84 -16.94
CA VAL A 177 2.08 -6.97 -17.57
C VAL A 177 2.47 -8.29 -16.90
N ALA A 178 3.77 -8.45 -16.58
CA ALA A 178 4.28 -9.61 -15.85
C ALA A 178 3.73 -9.65 -14.42
N LYS A 179 3.86 -8.54 -13.67
CA LYS A 179 3.35 -8.44 -12.29
C LYS A 179 1.85 -8.71 -12.17
N SER A 180 1.07 -8.27 -13.16
CA SER A 180 -0.38 -8.47 -13.14
C SER A 180 -0.79 -9.93 -13.37
N ALA A 181 0.05 -10.73 -14.05
CA ALA A 181 -0.20 -12.15 -14.26
C ALA A 181 0.00 -12.95 -12.95
N ASP A 182 1.02 -12.59 -12.18
CA ASP A 182 1.35 -13.26 -10.91
C ASP A 182 0.36 -12.96 -9.77
N THR A 183 -0.40 -11.87 -9.88
CA THR A 183 -1.39 -11.46 -8.87
C THR A 183 -2.76 -12.15 -9.08
N ALA A 184 -2.98 -12.80 -10.23
CA ALA A 184 -4.25 -13.45 -10.58
C ALA A 184 -4.33 -14.95 -10.21
N GLY A 185 -3.24 -15.51 -9.68
CA GLY A 185 -3.16 -16.88 -9.14
C GLY A 185 -3.33 -16.94 -7.62
#